data_AF-A0A127SPQ7-F1
#
_entry.id   AF-A0A127SPQ7-F1
#
_cell.length_a   1.000
_cell.length_b   1.000
_cell.length_c   1.000
_cell.angle_alpha   90.00
_cell.angle_beta   90.00
_cell.angle_gamma   90.00
#
_symmetry.space_group_name_H-M   'P 1'
#
loop_
_entity.id
_entity.type
_entity.pdbx_description
1 polymer ?
#
loop_
_entity_poly.entity_id
_entity_poly.type
_entity_poly.pdbx_seq_one_letter_code
_entity_poly.pdbx_strand_id
1 'polypeptide(L)'
;TMTETATGSNKLKGLLPSNTVVGHKTGSSDRNLKGVKMADNDAGVVITPGGKKYYIAVFVTDSSETDEENAAIIAHISRMVYDEMK
;
A
#
# COMPACT_ATOMS: atom_id res chain seq x y z
N THR A 1 8.28 -12.15 9.33
CA THR A 1 7.94 -12.48 7.91
C THR A 1 7.32 -11.25 7.23
N MET A 2 7.00 -11.28 5.92
CA MET A 2 6.35 -10.12 5.26
C MET A 2 4.94 -9.79 5.80
N THR A 3 4.28 -10.74 6.49
CA THR A 3 2.98 -10.51 7.16
C THR A 3 3.13 -9.77 8.49
N GLU A 4 4.33 -9.68 9.04
CA GLU A 4 4.64 -9.00 10.32
C GLU A 4 5.22 -7.60 10.09
N THR A 5 5.21 -7.09 8.85
CA THR A 5 5.72 -5.76 8.51
C THR A 5 4.97 -4.68 9.28
N ALA A 6 5.70 -3.93 10.12
CA ALA A 6 5.13 -2.89 10.99
C ALA A 6 4.88 -1.54 10.28
N THR A 7 5.64 -1.23 9.22
CA THR A 7 5.49 0.03 8.48
C THR A 7 4.31 -0.02 7.50
N GLY A 8 3.80 1.15 7.09
CA GLY A 8 2.72 1.26 6.09
C GLY A 8 1.42 0.59 6.48
N SER A 9 1.01 0.70 7.75
CA SER A 9 -0.30 0.21 8.22
C SER A 9 -1.47 0.87 7.48
N ASN A 10 -1.28 2.09 7.01
CA ASN A 10 -2.22 2.91 6.25
C ASN A 10 -2.07 2.81 4.72
N LYS A 11 -1.22 1.91 4.19
CA LYS A 11 -0.97 1.74 2.74
C LYS A 11 -1.81 0.58 2.18
N LEU A 12 -1.21 -0.49 1.65
CA LEU A 12 -1.99 -1.61 1.05
C LEU A 12 -3.01 -2.20 2.02
N LYS A 13 -2.71 -2.18 3.33
CA LYS A 13 -3.58 -2.67 4.41
C LYS A 13 -4.71 -1.71 4.79
N GLY A 14 -4.59 -0.42 4.46
CA GLY A 14 -5.32 0.66 5.12
C GLY A 14 -6.84 0.61 5.02
N LEU A 15 -7.38 0.10 3.91
CA LEU A 15 -8.83 0.02 3.64
C LEU A 15 -9.33 -1.42 3.41
N LEU A 16 -8.48 -2.43 3.63
CA LEU A 16 -8.87 -3.83 3.47
C LEU A 16 -9.60 -4.33 4.73
N PRO A 17 -10.51 -5.32 4.60
CA PRO A 17 -11.15 -5.94 5.76
C PRO A 17 -10.13 -6.50 6.76
N SER A 18 -10.42 -6.41 8.05
CA SER A 18 -9.47 -6.73 9.14
C SER A 18 -8.97 -8.18 9.17
N ASN A 19 -9.70 -9.11 8.57
CA ASN A 19 -9.30 -10.52 8.42
C ASN A 19 -8.52 -10.82 7.13
N THR A 20 -8.16 -9.79 6.36
CA THR A 20 -7.34 -9.94 5.15
C THR A 20 -5.87 -10.11 5.53
N VAL A 21 -5.22 -11.16 5.05
CA VAL A 21 -3.79 -11.37 5.27
C VAL A 21 -3.02 -10.62 4.20
N VAL A 22 -2.10 -9.74 4.62
CA VAL A 22 -1.25 -8.97 3.72
C VAL A 22 0.20 -9.19 4.10
N GLY A 23 0.95 -9.84 3.21
CA GLY A 23 2.40 -9.91 3.29
C GLY A 23 3.00 -8.85 2.39
N HIS A 24 3.63 -7.81 2.93
CA HIS A 24 4.08 -6.66 2.14
C HIS A 24 5.42 -6.08 2.57
N LYS A 25 5.96 -5.21 1.71
CA LYS A 25 7.13 -4.40 1.97
C LYS A 25 6.93 -3.00 1.41
N THR A 26 7.15 -2.02 2.27
CA THR A 26 7.06 -0.60 1.94
C THR A 26 8.38 -0.03 1.40
N GLY A 27 8.27 1.05 0.63
CA GLY A 27 9.37 1.95 0.29
C GLY A 27 8.92 3.40 0.48
N SER A 28 9.83 4.27 0.92
CA SER A 28 9.58 5.71 1.08
C SER A 28 10.89 6.45 0.87
N SER A 29 10.86 7.54 0.11
CA SER A 29 11.94 8.50 0.04
C SER A 29 11.70 9.64 1.02
N ASP A 30 12.75 10.41 1.28
CA ASP A 30 12.63 11.77 1.77
C ASP A 30 12.02 12.68 0.69
N ARG A 31 11.74 13.93 1.08
CA ARG A 31 11.34 14.99 0.14
C ARG A 31 12.57 15.77 -0.32
N ASN A 32 12.59 16.16 -1.58
CA ASN A 32 13.64 17.05 -2.10
C ASN A 32 13.41 18.52 -1.66
N LEU A 33 14.31 19.43 -2.07
CA LEU A 33 14.23 20.86 -1.73
C LEU A 33 12.96 21.57 -2.23
N LYS A 34 12.22 20.96 -3.16
CA LYS A 34 10.93 21.48 -3.67
C LYS A 34 9.73 20.87 -2.93
N GLY A 35 9.96 20.09 -1.88
CA GLY A 35 8.91 19.39 -1.13
C GLY A 35 8.36 18.13 -1.80
N VAL A 36 8.95 17.69 -2.92
CA VAL A 36 8.47 16.54 -3.69
C VAL A 36 9.01 15.23 -3.10
N LYS A 37 8.13 14.27 -2.85
CA LYS A 37 8.47 12.90 -2.44
C LYS A 37 8.71 12.05 -3.70
N MET A 38 9.95 11.66 -3.92
CA MET A 38 10.35 10.90 -5.11
C MET A 38 9.69 9.51 -5.17
N ALA A 39 9.46 8.89 -4.01
CA ALA A 39 8.81 7.60 -3.91
C ALA A 39 8.03 7.44 -2.62
N ASP A 40 6.77 7.02 -2.73
CA ASP A 40 6.03 6.36 -1.67
C ASP A 40 5.36 5.09 -2.22
N ASN A 41 5.83 3.95 -1.76
CA ASN A 41 5.55 2.66 -2.38
C ASN A 41 5.06 1.66 -1.35
N ASP A 42 4.33 0.67 -1.85
CA ASP A 42 4.05 -0.56 -1.13
C ASP A 42 3.78 -1.70 -2.11
N ALA A 43 4.35 -2.87 -1.83
CA ALA A 43 4.21 -4.05 -2.67
C ALA A 43 4.05 -5.30 -1.82
N GLY A 44 3.17 -6.21 -2.24
CA GLY A 44 2.88 -7.38 -1.44
C GLY A 44 1.93 -8.38 -2.08
N VAL A 45 1.65 -9.41 -1.29
CA VAL A 45 0.64 -10.43 -1.53
C VAL A 45 -0.55 -10.18 -0.61
N VAL A 46 -1.74 -10.26 -1.16
CA VAL A 46 -3.01 -10.18 -0.43
C VAL A 46 -3.71 -11.52 -0.54
N ILE A 47 -4.19 -12.03 0.59
CA ILE A 47 -4.96 -13.27 0.68
C ILE A 47 -6.32 -12.92 1.29
N THR A 48 -7.37 -13.05 0.50
CA THR A 48 -8.75 -12.82 0.92
C THR A 48 -9.21 -13.89 1.92
N PRO A 49 -10.27 -13.65 2.71
CA PRO A 49 -10.82 -14.65 3.64
C PRO A 49 -11.23 -15.97 2.96
N GLY A 50 -11.56 -15.93 1.66
CA GLY A 50 -11.85 -17.13 0.86
C GLY A 50 -10.61 -17.86 0.32
N GLY A 51 -9.40 -17.41 0.68
CA GLY A 51 -8.13 -18.02 0.27
C GLY A 51 -7.62 -17.60 -1.12
N LYS A 52 -8.40 -16.81 -1.88
CA LYS A 52 -7.95 -16.24 -3.16
C LYS A 52 -6.78 -15.28 -2.91
N LYS A 53 -5.73 -15.44 -3.71
CA LYS A 53 -4.46 -14.73 -3.57
C LYS A 53 -4.21 -13.86 -4.81
N TYR A 54 -3.76 -12.63 -4.58
CA TYR A 54 -3.24 -11.76 -5.63
C TYR A 54 -1.99 -11.01 -5.15
N TYR A 55 -1.23 -10.50 -6.12
CA TYR A 55 -0.03 -9.71 -5.89
C TYR A 55 -0.26 -8.30 -6.43
N ILE A 56 0.18 -7.30 -5.69
CA ILE A 56 -0.01 -5.90 -6.03
C ILE A 56 1.25 -5.11 -5.68
N ALA A 57 1.61 -4.16 -6.54
CA ALA A 57 2.64 -3.18 -6.27
C ALA A 57 2.11 -1.81 -6.69
N VAL A 58 2.16 -0.85 -5.79
CA VAL A 58 1.76 0.54 -6.04
C VAL A 58 2.96 1.43 -5.81
N PHE A 59 3.25 2.28 -6.79
CA PHE A 59 4.33 3.27 -6.75
C PHE A 59 3.72 4.65 -6.93
N VAL A 60 3.80 5.48 -5.90
CA VAL A 60 3.46 6.90 -6.00
C VAL A 60 4.78 7.66 -6.13
N THR A 61 5.02 8.25 -7.30
CA THR A 61 6.31 8.85 -7.66
C THR A 61 6.18 10.33 -7.90
N ASP A 62 7.25 11.09 -7.60
CA ASP A 62 7.34 12.54 -7.80
C ASP A 62 6.12 13.31 -7.29
N SER A 63 5.63 12.92 -6.11
CA SER A 63 4.41 13.45 -5.52
C SER A 63 4.66 14.74 -4.74
N SER A 64 3.81 15.75 -4.97
CA SER A 64 3.75 16.97 -4.17
C SER A 64 2.78 16.86 -2.99
N GLU A 65 2.01 15.76 -2.91
CA GLU A 65 1.03 15.51 -1.85
C GLU A 65 1.71 15.19 -0.51
N THR A 66 0.96 15.23 0.59
CA THR A 66 1.41 14.83 1.93
C THR A 66 1.70 13.33 2.04
N ASP A 67 2.33 12.89 3.13
CA ASP A 67 2.60 11.46 3.35
C ASP A 67 1.29 10.69 3.59
N GLU A 68 0.32 11.32 4.25
CA GLU A 68 -1.01 10.79 4.47
C GLU A 68 -1.79 10.60 3.16
N GLU A 69 -1.76 11.60 2.27
CA GLU A 69 -2.43 11.52 0.96
C GLU A 69 -1.79 10.46 0.05
N ASN A 70 -0.45 10.37 0.02
CA ASN A 70 0.25 9.32 -0.72
C ASN A 70 -0.13 7.91 -0.21
N ALA A 71 -0.17 7.71 1.11
CA ALA A 71 -0.60 6.44 1.68
C ALA A 71 -2.08 6.14 1.37
N ALA A 72 -2.95 7.15 1.42
CA ALA A 72 -4.36 7.01 1.07
C ALA A 72 -4.55 6.59 -0.39
N ILE A 73 -3.80 7.17 -1.34
CA ILE A 73 -3.80 6.74 -2.74
C ILE A 73 -3.51 5.24 -2.85
N ILE A 74 -2.46 4.77 -2.17
CA ILE A 74 -2.09 3.35 -2.16
C ILE A 74 -3.23 2.48 -1.57
N ALA A 75 -3.84 2.92 -0.47
CA ALA A 75 -4.93 2.20 0.18
C ALA A 75 -6.18 2.11 -0.70
N HIS A 76 -6.54 3.20 -1.39
CA HIS A 76 -7.67 3.24 -2.31
C HIS A 76 -7.45 2.34 -3.52
N ILE A 77 -6.26 2.35 -4.13
CA ILE A 77 -5.92 1.42 -5.22
C ILE A 77 -5.99 -0.03 -4.75
N SER A 78 -5.40 -0.34 -3.59
CA SER A 78 -5.47 -1.69 -2.99
C SER A 78 -6.91 -2.15 -2.79
N ARG A 79 -7.77 -1.24 -2.30
CA ARG A 79 -9.20 -1.51 -2.09
C ARG A 79 -9.94 -1.77 -3.39
N MET A 80 -9.71 -0.98 -4.44
CA MET A 80 -10.32 -1.19 -5.75
C MET A 80 -9.95 -2.57 -6.32
N VAL A 81 -8.67 -2.94 -6.25
CA VAL A 81 -8.22 -4.27 -6.70
C VAL A 81 -8.83 -5.38 -5.84
N TYR A 82 -8.90 -5.22 -4.52
CA TYR A 82 -9.52 -6.19 -3.63
C TYR A 82 -10.98 -6.47 -4.02
N ASP A 83 -11.74 -5.43 -4.37
CA ASP A 83 -13.16 -5.56 -4.70
C ASP A 83 -13.40 -6.30 -6.01
N GLU A 84 -12.57 -6.06 -7.02
CA GLU A 84 -12.59 -6.83 -8.28
C GLU A 84 -12.11 -8.27 -8.08
N MET A 85 -11.25 -8.50 -7.08
CA MET A 85 -10.66 -9.81 -6.79
C MET A 85 -11.42 -10.60 -5.71
N LYS A 86 -12.54 -10.09 -5.20
CA LYS A 86 -13.42 -10.86 -4.31
C LYS A 86 -14.01 -12.09 -5.02
#